data_AF-A0A3B8UNP1-F1
#
_entry.id   AF-A0A3B8UNP1-F1
#
_cell.length_a   1.000
_cell.length_b   1.000
_cell.length_c   1.000
_cell.angle_alpha   90.00
_cell.angle_beta   90.00
_cell.angle_gamma   90.00
#
_symmetry.space_group_name_H-M   'P 1'
#
loop_
_entity.id
_entity.type
_entity.pdbx_description
1 polymer ?
#
loop_
_entity_poly.entity_id
_entity_poly.type
_entity_poly.pdbx_seq_one_letter_code
_entity_poly.pdbx_strand_id
1 'polypeptide(L)'
;TGELFEVSENTLKVVGLDGHRIAIRNIALEGRADDVKVVVPGKTLQEISKILSTDAENMVNVYFTNNHILFEFDNTIVVSRLIEGEYFKISQMLSSDYETKVVINKKEFIDSIDRANLLIT
;
A
#
# COMPACT_ATOMS: atom_id res chain seq x y z
N THR A 1 -2.02 2.11 12.64
CA THR A 1 -2.91 2.21 11.46
C THR A 1 -2.66 1.03 10.55
N GLY A 2 -3.66 0.64 9.75
CA GLY A 2 -3.59 -0.50 8.83
C GLY A 2 -3.74 -0.08 7.37
N GLU A 3 -3.29 -0.95 6.49
CA GLU A 3 -3.37 -0.77 5.04
C GLU A 3 -4.35 -1.80 4.46
N LEU A 4 -5.22 -1.35 3.56
CA LEU A 4 -6.11 -2.24 2.83
C LEU A 4 -5.31 -3.00 1.77
N PHE A 5 -5.47 -4.31 1.75
CA PHE A 5 -5.05 -5.19 0.66
C PHE A 5 -6.33 -5.72 0.00
N GLU A 6 -6.52 -5.39 -1.26
CA GLU A 6 -7.66 -5.80 -2.08
C GLU A 6 -7.12 -6.48 -3.33
N VAL A 7 -7.38 -7.78 -3.49
CA VAL A 7 -7.11 -8.51 -4.72
C VAL A 7 -8.43 -8.67 -5.44
N SER A 8 -8.46 -8.22 -6.68
CA SER A 8 -9.58 -8.37 -7.61
C SER A 8 -9.06 -8.36 -9.03
N GLU A 9 -9.60 -9.21 -9.91
CA GLU A 9 -9.24 -9.22 -11.34
C GLU A 9 -7.72 -9.31 -11.57
N ASN A 10 -7.04 -10.16 -10.79
CA ASN A 10 -5.59 -10.35 -10.86
C ASN A 10 -4.76 -9.07 -10.61
N THR A 11 -5.34 -8.10 -9.90
CA THR A 11 -4.69 -6.86 -9.48
C THR A 11 -4.71 -6.79 -7.96
N LEU A 12 -3.53 -6.62 -7.36
CA LEU A 12 -3.40 -6.22 -5.96
C LEU A 12 -3.47 -4.70 -5.87
N LYS A 13 -4.49 -4.22 -5.16
CA LYS A 13 -4.64 -2.84 -4.76
C LYS A 13 -4.30 -2.68 -3.29
N VAL A 14 -3.35 -1.80 -3.00
CA VAL A 14 -2.93 -1.42 -1.65
C VAL A 14 -3.35 0.01 -1.38
N VAL A 15 -3.96 0.24 -0.22
CA VAL A 15 -4.42 1.58 0.19
C VAL A 15 -4.01 1.90 1.61
N GLY A 16 -3.36 3.05 1.80
CA GLY A 16 -3.07 3.64 3.10
C GLY A 16 -3.66 5.04 3.22
N LEU A 17 -4.16 5.41 4.40
CA LEU A 17 -4.65 6.75 4.70
C LEU A 17 -4.48 7.11 6.18
N ASP A 18 -4.38 8.41 6.48
CA ASP A 18 -4.20 8.96 7.83
C ASP A 18 -5.27 10.02 8.21
N GLY A 19 -6.30 10.17 7.39
CA GLY A 19 -7.34 11.19 7.54
C GLY A 19 -7.03 12.53 6.86
N HIS A 20 -5.77 12.76 6.48
CA HIS A 20 -5.34 13.96 5.75
C HIS A 20 -4.96 13.66 4.29
N ARG A 21 -4.41 12.48 4.03
CA ARG A 21 -3.98 12.03 2.71
C ARG A 21 -4.30 10.56 2.47
N ILE A 22 -4.36 10.18 1.20
CA ILE A 22 -4.60 8.81 0.72
C ILE A 22 -3.47 8.44 -0.25
N ALA A 23 -2.91 7.25 -0.08
CA ALA A 23 -2.00 6.61 -1.02
C ALA A 23 -2.63 5.34 -1.57
N ILE A 24 -2.65 5.19 -2.90
CA ILE A 24 -3.23 4.04 -3.60
C ILE A 24 -2.19 3.50 -4.57
N ARG A 25 -1.94 2.20 -4.52
CA ARG A 25 -1.07 1.50 -5.48
C ARG A 25 -1.80 0.31 -6.06
N ASN A 26 -1.79 0.17 -7.37
CA ASN A 26 -2.28 -1.00 -8.09
C ASN A 26 -1.09 -1.75 -8.69
N ILE A 27 -1.06 -3.06 -8.51
CA ILE A 27 0.01 -3.96 -8.94
C ILE A 27 -0.64 -5.14 -9.65
N ALA A 28 -0.30 -5.38 -10.91
CA ALA A 28 -0.73 -6.59 -11.61
C ALA A 28 -0.01 -7.80 -11.00
N LEU A 29 -0.74 -8.86 -10.67
CA LEU A 29 -0.17 -10.08 -10.11
C LEU A 29 0.28 -11.03 -11.21
N GLU A 30 1.36 -11.75 -10.97
CA GLU A 30 1.75 -12.88 -11.80
C GLU A 30 0.97 -14.12 -11.35
N GLY A 31 0.24 -14.76 -12.27
CA GLY A 31 -0.54 -15.97 -11.98
C GLY A 31 -2.03 -15.70 -11.75
N ARG A 32 -2.67 -16.53 -10.93
CA ARG A 32 -4.10 -16.43 -10.57
C ARG A 32 -4.20 -16.32 -9.05
N ALA A 33 -4.93 -15.32 -8.58
CA ALA A 33 -5.25 -15.14 -7.17
C ALA A 33 -6.77 -15.05 -7.00
N ASP A 34 -7.26 -15.57 -5.88
CA ASP A 34 -8.66 -15.42 -5.49
C ASP A 34 -8.92 -13.99 -4.98
N ASP A 35 -10.15 -13.53 -5.15
CA ASP A 35 -10.56 -12.22 -4.64
C ASP A 35 -10.47 -12.20 -3.11
N VAL A 36 -9.80 -11.19 -2.58
CA VAL A 36 -9.65 -11.01 -1.13
C VAL A 36 -9.64 -9.54 -0.78
N LYS A 37 -10.22 -9.20 0.37
CA LYS A 37 -10.24 -7.82 0.89
C LYS A 37 -10.00 -7.83 2.39
N VAL A 38 -8.82 -7.39 2.81
CA VAL A 38 -8.38 -7.45 4.21
C VAL A 38 -7.59 -6.21 4.61
N VAL A 39 -7.51 -5.96 5.92
CA VAL A 39 -6.73 -4.85 6.47
C VAL A 39 -5.52 -5.41 7.21
N VAL A 40 -4.32 -5.09 6.72
CA VAL A 40 -3.05 -5.56 7.27
C VAL A 40 -2.49 -4.51 8.23
N PRO A 41 -2.01 -4.89 9.44
CA PRO A 41 -1.37 -3.94 10.33
C PRO A 41 -0.13 -3.29 9.70
N GLY A 42 -0.04 -1.95 9.71
CA GLY A 42 1.11 -1.24 9.15
C GLY A 42 2.44 -1.60 9.84
N LYS A 43 2.41 -1.94 11.14
CA LYS A 43 3.60 -2.44 11.85
C LYS A 43 4.13 -3.74 11.24
N THR A 44 3.26 -4.65 10.82
CA THR A 44 3.67 -5.89 10.14
C THR A 44 4.37 -5.59 8.83
N LEU A 45 3.80 -4.70 8.02
CA LEU A 45 4.38 -4.31 6.74
C LEU A 45 5.74 -3.61 6.92
N GLN A 46 5.87 -2.78 7.95
CA GLN A 46 7.15 -2.16 8.32
C GLN A 46 8.20 -3.20 8.71
N GLU A 47 7.87 -4.20 9.53
CA GLU A 47 8.84 -5.25 9.88
C GLU A 47 9.25 -6.09 8.67
N ILE A 48 8.30 -6.44 7.80
CA ILE A 48 8.58 -7.15 6.54
C ILE A 48 9.53 -6.35 5.66
N SER A 49 9.30 -5.03 5.51
CA SER A 49 10.14 -4.17 4.67
C SER A 49 11.61 -4.12 5.11
N LYS A 50 11.91 -4.42 6.38
CA LYS A 50 13.29 -4.45 6.90
C LYS A 50 14.03 -5.75 6.61
N ILE A 51 13.29 -6.83 6.38
CA ILE A 51 13.84 -8.19 6.22
C ILE A 51 13.73 -8.71 4.80
N LEU A 52 12.91 -8.09 3.95
CA LEU A 52 12.93 -8.33 2.51
C LEU A 52 14.29 -7.93 1.96
N SER A 53 14.95 -8.85 1.27
CA SER A 53 16.14 -8.54 0.48
C SER A 53 15.79 -7.53 -0.60
N THR A 54 16.75 -6.70 -0.98
CA THR A 54 16.61 -5.77 -2.11
C THR A 54 16.77 -6.46 -3.47
N ASP A 55 17.05 -7.76 -3.48
CA ASP A 55 17.26 -8.53 -4.69
C ASP A 55 15.91 -8.77 -5.36
N ALA A 56 15.71 -8.08 -6.50
CA ALA A 56 14.47 -8.05 -7.24
C ALA A 56 14.05 -9.40 -7.87
N GLU A 57 14.88 -10.44 -7.73
CA GLU A 57 14.62 -11.77 -8.30
C GLU A 57 13.78 -12.66 -7.38
N ASN A 58 13.62 -12.32 -6.09
CA ASN A 58 12.91 -13.18 -5.15
C ASN A 58 11.42 -12.79 -5.08
N MET A 59 10.56 -13.72 -5.51
CA MET A 59 9.11 -13.61 -5.37
C MET A 59 8.70 -13.78 -3.91
N VAL A 60 7.71 -12.99 -3.48
CA VAL A 60 7.07 -13.14 -2.16
C VAL A 60 5.71 -13.79 -2.35
N ASN A 61 5.53 -14.98 -1.79
CA ASN A 61 4.22 -15.61 -1.74
C ASN A 61 3.41 -14.99 -0.59
N VAL A 62 2.18 -14.56 -0.89
CA VAL A 62 1.27 -13.98 0.10
C VAL A 62 0.03 -14.85 0.19
N TYR A 63 -0.27 -15.30 1.40
CA TYR A 63 -1.43 -16.15 1.67
C TYR A 63 -2.36 -15.44 2.64
N PHE A 64 -3.66 -15.61 2.40
CA PHE A 64 -4.71 -15.02 3.21
C PHE A 64 -5.55 -16.12 3.84
N THR A 65 -5.88 -15.93 5.12
CA THR A 65 -6.89 -16.70 5.84
C THR A 65 -7.91 -15.73 6.42
N ASN A 66 -8.95 -16.23 7.09
CA ASN A 66 -10.00 -15.37 7.67
C ASN A 66 -9.47 -14.32 8.66
N ASN A 67 -8.39 -14.63 9.39
CA ASN A 67 -7.89 -13.79 10.48
C ASN A 67 -6.37 -13.57 10.46
N HIS A 68 -5.65 -14.19 9.53
CA HIS A 68 -4.20 -14.01 9.37
C HIS A 68 -3.80 -13.81 7.93
N ILE A 69 -2.72 -13.07 7.76
CA ILE A 69 -1.93 -12.98 6.53
C ILE A 69 -0.57 -13.63 6.78
N LEU A 70 -0.09 -14.36 5.78
CA LEU A 70 1.22 -15.00 5.78
C LEU A 70 2.03 -14.52 4.59
N PHE A 71 3.28 -14.16 4.84
CA PHE A 71 4.27 -13.81 3.83
C PHE A 71 5.38 -14.86 3.87
N GLU A 72 5.69 -15.44 2.73
CA GLU A 72 6.73 -16.45 2.56
C GLU A 72 7.71 -15.99 1.47
N PHE A 73 8.98 -15.93 1.83
CA PHE A 73 10.09 -15.58 0.94
C PHE A 73 11.37 -16.17 1.49
N ASP A 74 12.28 -16.60 0.60
CA ASP A 74 13.50 -17.33 0.94
C ASP A 74 13.21 -18.50 1.91
N ASN A 75 13.82 -18.50 3.11
CA ASN A 75 13.55 -19.46 4.19
C ASN A 75 12.80 -18.80 5.37
N THR A 76 12.05 -17.73 5.11
CA THR A 76 11.37 -16.93 6.13
C THR A 76 9.86 -17.00 5.94
N ILE A 77 9.14 -17.21 7.05
CA ILE A 77 7.69 -17.14 7.11
C ILE A 77 7.31 -16.08 8.16
N VAL A 78 6.51 -15.10 7.75
CA VAL A 78 5.96 -14.08 8.65
C VAL A 78 4.44 -14.23 8.69
N VAL A 79 3.89 -14.40 9.89
CA VAL A 79 2.44 -14.48 10.12
C VAL A 79 2.00 -13.28 10.94
N SER A 80 0.89 -12.64 10.53
CA SER A 80 0.28 -11.55 11.29
C SER A 80 -1.23 -11.66 11.32
N ARG A 81 -1.84 -11.18 12.40
CA ARG A 81 -3.29 -11.03 12.49
C ARG A 81 -3.77 -9.89 11.59
N LEU A 82 -4.89 -10.12 10.92
CA LEU A 82 -5.60 -9.08 10.21
C LEU A 82 -6.33 -8.16 11.20
N ILE A 83 -6.56 -6.91 10.80
CA ILE A 83 -7.41 -5.98 11.54
C ILE A 83 -8.86 -6.27 11.13
N GLU A 84 -9.73 -6.51 12.12
CA GLU A 84 -11.15 -6.71 11.89
C GLU A 84 -11.87 -5.38 11.58
N GLY A 85 -12.89 -5.45 10.74
CA GLY A 85 -13.76 -4.34 10.39
C GLY A 85 -13.69 -3.92 8.92
N GLU A 86 -14.63 -3.09 8.51
CA GLU A 86 -14.64 -2.52 7.16
C GLU A 86 -13.62 -1.39 7.03
N TYR A 87 -12.88 -1.37 5.93
CA TYR A 87 -12.04 -0.24 5.56
C TYR A 87 -12.87 0.90 4.95
N PHE A 88 -12.33 2.12 4.95
CA PHE A 88 -13.00 3.30 4.41
C PHE A 88 -13.44 3.11 2.94
N LYS A 89 -14.61 3.67 2.59
CA LYS A 89 -15.14 3.72 1.20
C LYS A 89 -14.40 4.78 0.37
N ILE A 90 -13.13 4.52 0.09
CA ILE A 90 -12.22 5.44 -0.62
C ILE A 90 -12.72 5.90 -2.00
N SER A 91 -13.50 5.09 -2.72
CA SER A 91 -14.09 5.50 -4.00
C SER A 91 -15.01 6.72 -3.89
N GLN A 92 -15.61 6.94 -2.73
CA GLN A 92 -16.45 8.12 -2.46
C GLN A 92 -15.64 9.37 -2.11
N MET A 93 -14.33 9.21 -1.84
CA MET A 93 -13.41 10.31 -1.51
C MET A 93 -12.67 10.83 -2.75
N LEU A 94 -12.70 10.10 -3.87
CA LEU A 94 -12.01 10.45 -5.09
C LEU A 94 -13.00 11.07 -6.08
N SER A 95 -12.82 12.36 -6.38
CA SER A 95 -13.50 13.02 -7.48
C SER A 95 -12.66 12.94 -8.76
N SER A 96 -13.29 12.67 -9.89
CA SER A 96 -12.66 12.78 -11.22
C SER A 96 -12.65 14.21 -11.76
N ASP A 97 -13.45 15.10 -11.18
CA ASP A 97 -13.67 16.44 -11.70
C ASP A 97 -12.60 17.39 -11.16
N TYR A 98 -12.05 18.21 -12.06
CA TYR A 98 -11.07 19.23 -11.72
C TYR A 98 -11.29 20.49 -12.57
N GLU A 99 -11.13 21.65 -11.96
CA GLU A 99 -11.14 22.93 -12.68
C GLU A 99 -9.74 23.33 -13.15
N THR A 100 -8.71 22.89 -12.44
CA THR A 100 -7.31 23.23 -12.70
C THR A 100 -6.45 21.98 -12.74
N LYS A 101 -5.62 21.86 -13.78
CA LYS A 101 -4.63 20.79 -13.93
C LYS A 101 -3.25 21.40 -14.17
N VAL A 102 -2.28 21.00 -13.36
CA VAL A 102 -0.89 21.47 -13.46
C VAL A 102 0.01 20.29 -13.81
N VAL A 103 0.87 20.48 -14.80
CA VAL A 103 1.94 19.53 -15.16
C VAL A 103 3.26 20.18 -14.78
N ILE A 104 4.03 19.54 -13.90
CA ILE A 104 5.28 20.07 -13.35
C ILE A 104 6.33 18.97 -13.23
N ASN A 105 7.59 19.36 -13.23
CA ASN A 105 8.70 18.45 -12.94
C ASN A 105 8.66 17.99 -11.47
N LYS A 106 8.60 16.67 -11.26
CA LYS A 106 8.54 16.07 -9.92
C LYS A 106 9.70 16.49 -9.01
N LYS A 107 10.94 16.47 -9.54
CA LYS A 107 12.14 16.76 -8.76
C LYS A 107 12.17 18.23 -8.35
N GLU A 108 11.97 19.13 -9.30
CA GLU A 108 11.96 20.58 -9.04
C GLU A 108 10.87 20.98 -8.04
N PHE A 109 9.69 20.34 -8.11
CA PHE A 109 8.60 20.61 -7.18
C PHE A 109 8.91 20.15 -5.76
N ILE A 110 9.46 18.94 -5.59
CA ILE A 110 9.91 18.44 -4.28
C ILE A 110 10.98 19.37 -3.71
N ASP A 111 12.03 19.68 -4.50
CA ASP A 111 13.12 20.54 -4.06
C ASP A 111 12.61 21.95 -3.66
N SER A 112 11.54 22.42 -4.30
CA SER A 112 10.92 23.72 -3.99
C SER A 112 10.10 23.70 -2.69
N ILE A 113 9.36 22.62 -2.43
CA ILE A 113 8.65 22.41 -1.16
C ILE A 113 9.67 22.32 -0.02
N ASP A 114 10.76 21.58 -0.20
CA ASP A 114 11.80 21.43 0.81
C ASP A 114 12.43 22.77 1.18
N ARG A 115 12.72 23.64 0.20
CA ARG A 115 13.20 25.00 0.45
C ARG A 115 12.19 25.87 1.21
N ALA A 116 10.90 25.76 0.90
CA ALA A 116 9.86 26.52 1.59
C ALA A 116 9.71 26.11 3.06
N ASN A 117 9.82 24.81 3.36
CA ASN A 117 9.73 24.27 4.72
C ASN A 117 10.82 24.80 5.66
N LEU A 118 11.99 25.20 5.14
CA LEU A 118 13.08 25.80 5.95
C LEU A 118 12.66 27.10 6.65
N LEU A 119 11.65 27.81 6.15
CA LEU A 119 11.17 29.07 6.71
C LEU A 119 10.06 28.88 7.76
N ILE A 120 9.47 27.69 7.84
CA ILE A 120 8.31 27.36 8.69
C ILE A 120 8.76 26.57 9.94
N THR A 121 10.03 26.17 9.99
CA THR A 121 10.61 25.45 11.14
C THR A 121 11.09 26.43 12.21
#